data_AF-A0A6A5XDS6-F1
#
_entry.id   AF-A0A6A5XDS6-F1
#
_cell.length_a   1.000
_cell.length_b   1.000
_cell.length_c   1.000
_cell.angle_alpha   90.00
_cell.angle_beta   90.00
_cell.angle_gamma   90.00
#
_symmetry.space_group_name_H-M   'P 1'
#
loop_
_entity.id
_entity.type
_entity.pdbx_description
1 polymer ?
#
loop_
_entity_poly.entity_id
_entity_poly.type
_entity_poly.pdbx_seq_one_letter_code
_entity_poly.pdbx_strand_id
1 'polypeptide(L)' 'MAGHNHPPTVHMDPALIKWNNMVVNRHKYFRWTPRTAWITVAYVVAVPALLGTVGYMTDGKWDMRGKRRGDLVSEF' A
#
# COMPACT_ATOMS: atom_id res chain seq x y z
N MET A 1 28.08 -27.96 -0.16
CA MET A 1 28.56 -26.56 -0.10
C MET A 1 29.78 -26.54 0.82
N ALA A 2 30.95 -26.19 0.31
CA ALA A 2 32.18 -26.09 1.11
C ALA A 2 32.33 -24.64 1.60
N GLY A 3 31.75 -24.33 2.76
CA GLY A 3 31.95 -23.06 3.44
C GLY A 3 33.09 -23.18 4.45
N HIS A 4 34.12 -22.34 4.31
CA HIS A 4 35.15 -22.19 5.33
C HIS A 4 34.48 -21.66 6.63
N ASN A 5 34.73 -22.32 7.77
CA ASN A 5 34.17 -21.98 9.08
C ASN A 5 34.76 -20.66 9.63
N HIS A 6 34.48 -19.54 8.98
CA HIS A 6 34.82 -18.23 9.52
C HIS A 6 33.95 -17.96 10.75
N PRO A 7 34.52 -17.42 11.84
CA PRO A 7 33.72 -16.97 12.97
C PRO A 7 32.69 -15.95 12.47
N PRO A 8 31.46 -15.97 13.00
CA PRO A 8 30.39 -15.11 12.53
C PRO A 8 30.83 -13.64 12.64
N THR A 9 30.80 -12.94 11.51
CA THR A 9 31.20 -11.52 11.40
C THR A 9 30.26 -10.58 12.15
N VAL A 10 29.06 -11.06 12.46
CA VAL A 10 28.02 -10.32 13.19
C VAL A 10 27.52 -11.18 14.34
N HIS A 11 27.51 -10.60 15.54
CA HIS A 11 26.84 -11.19 16.68
C HIS A 11 25.33 -11.10 16.48
N MET A 12 24.69 -12.24 16.27
CA MET A 12 23.25 -12.31 16.06
C MET A 12 22.52 -12.16 17.41
N ASP A 13 21.85 -11.03 17.61
CA ASP A 13 20.99 -10.83 18.77
C ASP A 13 19.72 -11.72 18.67
N PRO A 14 19.49 -12.61 19.64
CA PRO A 14 18.30 -13.46 19.67
C PRO A 14 16.98 -12.67 19.60
N ALA A 15 16.92 -11.45 20.16
CA ALA A 15 15.71 -10.64 20.15
C ALA A 15 15.39 -10.13 18.73
N LEU A 16 16.39 -9.65 18.01
CA LEU A 16 16.24 -9.24 16.60
C LEU A 16 15.85 -10.41 15.70
N ILE A 17 16.45 -11.60 15.90
CA ILE A 17 16.06 -12.80 15.15
C ILE A 17 14.59 -13.15 15.40
N LYS A 18 14.16 -13.13 16.67
CA LYS A 18 12.77 -13.41 17.03
C LYS A 18 11.81 -12.41 16.42
N TRP A 19 12.12 -11.11 16.49
CA TRP A 19 11.31 -10.06 15.89
C TRP A 19 11.17 -10.24 14.38
N ASN A 20 12.28 -10.48 13.67
CA ASN A 20 12.26 -10.73 12.23
C ASN A 20 11.38 -11.93 11.89
N ASN A 21 11.52 -13.04 12.63
CA ASN A 21 10.68 -14.22 12.45
C ASN A 21 9.19 -13.93 12.67
N MET A 22 8.82 -13.10 13.65
CA MET A 22 7.42 -12.71 13.86
C MET A 22 6.87 -11.83 12.73
N VAL A 23 7.68 -10.90 12.20
CA VAL A 23 7.26 -10.00 11.12
C VAL A 23 7.08 -10.77 9.82
N VAL A 24 8.08 -11.57 9.42
CA VAL A 24 8.04 -12.34 8.17
C VAL A 24 6.91 -13.37 8.19
N ASN A 25 6.69 -14.03 9.32
CA ASN A 25 5.64 -15.05 9.45
C ASN A 25 4.26 -14.49 9.85
N ARG A 26 4.07 -13.17 9.90
CA ARG A 26 2.81 -12.55 10.35
C ARG A 26 1.58 -13.05 9.58
N HIS A 27 1.73 -13.28 8.27
CA HIS A 27 0.66 -13.79 7.41
C HIS A 27 0.18 -15.19 7.83
N LYS A 28 1.04 -16.04 8.40
CA LYS A 28 0.68 -17.39 8.85
C LYS A 28 -0.28 -17.37 10.05
N TYR A 29 -0.19 -16.33 10.86
CA TYR A 29 -0.99 -16.18 12.08
C TYR A 29 -2.14 -15.17 11.91
N PHE A 30 -2.41 -14.75 10.68
CA PHE A 30 -3.50 -13.81 10.40
C PHE A 30 -4.87 -14.44 10.72
N ARG A 31 -5.78 -13.61 11.22
CA ARG A 31 -7.16 -14.00 11.52
C ARG A 31 -8.12 -12.93 11.03
N TRP A 32 -9.23 -13.38 10.46
CA TRP A 32 -10.37 -12.53 10.18
C TRP A 32 -11.09 -12.19 11.49
N THR A 33 -11.00 -10.93 11.86
CA THR A 33 -11.76 -10.32 12.95
C THR A 33 -12.63 -9.23 12.34
N PRO A 34 -13.72 -8.79 13.00
CA PRO A 34 -14.53 -7.69 12.48
C PRO A 34 -13.68 -6.46 12.10
N ARG A 35 -12.68 -6.13 12.93
CA ARG A 35 -11.74 -5.04 12.66
C ARG A 35 -10.90 -5.27 11.40
N THR A 36 -10.21 -6.40 11.29
CA THR A 36 -9.32 -6.67 10.14
C THR A 36 -10.12 -6.84 8.84
N ALA A 37 -11.31 -7.42 8.92
CA ALA A 37 -12.24 -7.51 7.79
C ALA A 37 -12.62 -6.14 7.25
N TRP A 38 -13.08 -5.23 8.12
CA TRP A 38 -13.46 -3.87 7.72
C TRP A 38 -12.29 -3.08 7.14
N ILE A 39 -11.10 -3.18 7.74
CA ILE A 39 -9.90 -2.52 7.21
C ILE A 39 -9.56 -3.05 5.82
N THR A 40 -9.58 -4.36 5.61
CA THR A 40 -9.28 -4.94 4.30
C THR A 40 -10.29 -4.47 3.25
N VAL A 41 -11.59 -4.49 3.56
CA VAL A 41 -12.63 -4.04 2.61
C VAL A 41 -12.48 -2.54 2.31
N ALA A 42 -12.20 -1.71 3.31
CA ALA A 42 -12.02 -0.27 3.11
C ALA A 42 -10.86 0.02 2.14
N TYR A 43 -9.70 -0.61 2.33
CA TYR A 43 -8.51 -0.31 1.52
C TYR A 43 -8.43 -1.06 0.20
N VAL A 44 -9.00 -2.26 0.10
CA VAL A 44 -8.95 -3.06 -1.14
C VAL A 44 -10.14 -2.75 -2.05
N VAL A 45 -11.28 -2.35 -1.50
CA VAL A 45 -12.49 -2.08 -2.29
C VAL A 45 -12.86 -0.61 -2.25
N ALA A 46 -13.13 -0.04 -1.07
CA ALA A 46 -13.72 1.30 -1.00
C ALA A 46 -12.78 2.39 -1.54
N VAL A 47 -11.50 2.37 -1.16
CA VAL A 47 -10.52 3.36 -1.62
C VAL A 47 -10.28 3.27 -3.14
N PRO A 48 -9.97 2.10 -3.73
CA PRO A 48 -9.81 2.00 -5.19
C PRO A 48 -11.09 2.32 -5.96
N ALA A 49 -12.26 1.91 -5.45
CA ALA A 49 -13.52 2.25 -6.08
C ALA A 49 -13.78 3.76 -6.09
N LEU A 50 -13.55 4.45 -4.96
CA LEU A 50 -13.70 5.90 -4.87
C LEU A 50 -12.72 6.63 -5.80
N LEU A 51 -11.44 6.24 -5.79
CA LEU A 51 -10.45 6.86 -6.67
C LEU A 51 -10.75 6.58 -8.15
N GLY A 52 -11.17 5.36 -8.47
CA GLY A 52 -11.57 4.97 -9.82
C GLY A 52 -12.77 5.78 -10.30
N THR A 53 -13.84 5.91 -9.50
CA THR A 53 -15.02 6.68 -9.89
C THR A 53 -14.69 8.16 -10.07
N VAL A 54 -13.95 8.77 -9.15
CA VAL A 54 -13.52 10.16 -9.29
C VAL A 54 -12.62 10.33 -10.52
N GLY A 55 -11.70 9.41 -10.75
CA GLY A 55 -10.84 9.40 -11.94
C GLY A 55 -11.65 9.38 -13.22
N TYR A 56 -12.56 8.42 -13.37
CA TYR A 56 -13.42 8.32 -14.57
C TYR A 56 -14.35 9.53 -14.75
N MET A 57 -14.85 10.12 -13.67
CA MET A 57 -15.71 11.32 -13.75
C MET A 57 -14.94 12.61 -14.05
N THR A 58 -13.64 12.64 -13.75
CA THR A 58 -12.79 13.83 -13.96
C THR A 58 -11.92 13.72 -15.20
N ASP A 59 -11.83 12.53 -15.80
CA ASP A 59 -11.07 12.30 -17.01
C ASP A 59 -11.62 13.14 -18.17
N GLY A 60 -10.74 13.89 -18.82
CA GLY A 60 -11.09 14.85 -19.89
C GLY A 60 -11.97 16.03 -19.45
N LYS A 61 -12.38 16.12 -18.17
CA LYS A 61 -13.28 17.19 -17.71
C LYS A 61 -12.59 18.54 -17.67
N TRP A 62 -11.32 18.58 -17.26
CA TRP A 62 -10.59 19.82 -17.01
C TRP A 62 -9.55 20.07 -18.10
N ASP A 63 -9.77 21.11 -18.92
CA ASP A 63 -8.74 21.66 -19.81
C ASP A 63 -8.45 23.11 -19.39
N MET A 64 -7.19 23.38 -19.05
CA MET A 64 -6.74 24.71 -18.62
C MET A 64 -5.90 25.41 -19.68
N ARG A 65 -5.70 24.80 -20.85
CA ARG A 65 -4.78 25.31 -21.85
C ARG A 65 -5.36 26.55 -22.53
N GLY A 66 -4.74 27.71 -22.27
CA GLY A 66 -5.10 28.99 -22.91
C GLY A 66 -6.38 29.66 -22.39
N LYS A 67 -7.01 29.11 -21.33
CA LYS A 67 -8.21 29.70 -20.71
C LYS A 67 -7.88 31.07 -20.08
N ARG A 68 -8.79 32.04 -20.21
CA ARG A 68 -8.68 33.41 -19.67
C ARG A 68 -9.66 33.64 -18.52
N ARG A 69 -9.59 34.81 -17.89
CA ARG A 69 -10.52 35.20 -16.82
C ARG A 69 -11.96 35.23 -17.36
N GLY A 70 -12.83 34.40 -16.78
CA GLY A 70 -14.23 34.26 -17.18
C GLY A 70 -14.53 33.03 -18.04
N ASP A 71 -13.51 32.32 -18.53
CA ASP A 71 -13.71 31.12 -19.35
C ASP A 71 -14.01 29.89 -18.48
N LEU A 72 -14.90 29.03 -18.97
CA LEU A 72 -15.24 27.76 -18.34
C LEU A 72 -14.08 26.76 -18.51
N VAL A 73 -13.60 26.20 -17.40
CA VAL A 73 -12.52 25.20 -17.37
C VAL A 73 -13.04 23.76 -17.57
N SER A 74 -14.35 23.54 -17.37
CA SER A 74 -15.01 22.25 -17.61
C SER A 74 -15.37 22.10 -19.09
N GLU A 75 -15.04 20.96 -19.69
CA GLU A 75 -15.41 20.66 -21.09
C GLU A 75 -16.83 20.06 -21.22
N PHE A 76 -17.35 19.44 -20.16
CA PHE A 76 -18.72 18.89 -20.06
C PHE A 76 -19.27 18.95 -18.63
#